data_AF-A0A970VDA8-F1
#
_entry.id   AF-A0A970VDA8-F1
#
_cell.length_a   1.000
_cell.length_b   1.000
_cell.length_c   1.000
_cell.angle_alpha   90.00
_cell.angle_beta   90.00
_cell.angle_gamma   90.00
#
_symmetry.space_group_name_H-M   'P 1'
#
loop_
_entity.id
_entity.type
_entity.pdbx_description
1 polymer ?
#
loop_
_entity_poly.entity_id
_entity_poly.type
_entity_poly.pdbx_seq_one_letter_code
_entity_poly.pdbx_strand_id
1 'polypeptide(L)' 'MTRALIALAALLAMGSAVANDKPDPPHRTLLGYVESITLQPVGLRLAARLDTGAKTSSLHSVQTEVFEREGDK' A
#
# COMPACT_ATOMS: atom_id res chain seq x y z
N MET A 1 22.86 -49.98 22.25
CA MET A 1 23.12 -48.52 22.31
C MET A 1 23.04 -47.83 20.95
N THR A 2 23.33 -48.52 19.85
CA THR A 2 23.24 -48.00 18.47
C THR A 2 21.82 -47.63 18.02
N ARG A 3 20.80 -48.38 18.44
CA ARG A 3 19.39 -48.09 18.10
C ARG A 3 18.85 -46.80 18.74
N ALA A 4 19.31 -46.47 19.95
CA ALA A 4 18.94 -45.22 20.64
C ALA A 4 19.56 -43.99 19.97
N LEU A 5 20.78 -44.12 19.42
CA LEU A 5 21.44 -43.07 18.65
C LEU A 5 20.73 -42.78 17.31
N ILE A 6 20.23 -43.82 16.63
CA ILE A 6 19.47 -43.68 15.38
C ILE A 6 18.13 -42.98 15.64
N ALA A 7 17.45 -43.32 16.74
CA ALA A 7 16.19 -42.67 17.12
C ALA A 7 16.37 -41.18 17.47
N LEU A 8 17.49 -40.81 18.09
CA LEU A 8 17.78 -39.41 18.42
C LEU A 8 18.14 -38.58 17.17
N ALA A 9 18.85 -39.17 16.21
CA ALA A 9 19.18 -38.52 14.94
C ALA A 9 17.94 -38.26 14.06
N ALA A 10 16.95 -39.17 14.10
CA ALA A 10 15.68 -38.98 13.40
C ALA A 10 14.82 -37.84 14.00
N LEU A 11 14.93 -37.61 15.32
CA LEU A 11 14.19 -36.56 16.01
C LEU A 11 14.73 -35.15 15.72
N LEU A 12 16.03 -34.99 15.46
CA LEU A 12 16.63 -33.72 15.06
C LEU A 12 16.30 -33.30 13.61
N ALA A 13 15.85 -34.21 12.75
CA ALA A 13 15.51 -33.91 11.36
C ALA A 13 14.11 -33.26 11.20
N MET A 14 13.32 -33.15 12.27
CA MET A 14 11.97 -32.56 12.25
C MET A 14 11.96 -31.05 12.54
N GLY A 15 13.11 -30.38 12.45
CA GLY A 15 13.22 -28.92 12.51
C GLY A 15 12.38 -28.29 11.40
N SER A 16 11.14 -27.95 11.73
CA SER A 16 10.21 -27.31 10.81
C SER A 16 10.78 -25.95 10.43
N ALA A 17 11.09 -25.75 9.15
CA ALA A 17 11.31 -24.44 8.61
C ALA A 17 10.00 -23.66 8.79
N VAL A 18 9.93 -22.83 9.83
CA VAL A 18 8.83 -21.89 10.03
C VAL A 18 8.91 -20.90 8.88
N ALA A 19 8.08 -21.10 7.86
CA ALA A 19 7.91 -20.14 6.79
C ALA A 19 7.49 -18.82 7.45
N ASN A 20 8.27 -17.77 7.22
CA ASN A 20 7.96 -16.44 7.69
C ASN A 20 6.81 -15.92 6.80
N ASP A 21 5.56 -16.10 7.23
CA ASP A 21 4.35 -15.53 6.62
C ASP A 21 4.35 -14.00 6.76
N LYS A 22 5.39 -13.34 6.25
CA LYS A 22 5.28 -11.91 5.94
C LYS A 22 4.29 -11.84 4.79
N PRO A 23 3.15 -11.15 4.95
CA PRO A 23 2.27 -10.91 3.82
C PRO A 23 3.12 -10.28 2.72
N ASP A 24 3.02 -10.84 1.51
CA ASP A 24 3.59 -10.17 0.35
C ASP A 24 3.10 -8.72 0.37
N PRO A 25 3.98 -7.74 0.18
CA PRO A 25 3.56 -6.35 0.15
C PRO A 25 2.42 -6.23 -0.87
N PRO A 26 1.33 -5.53 -0.52
CA PRO A 26 0.15 -5.45 -1.39
C PRO A 26 0.62 -5.10 -2.79
N HIS A 27 0.18 -5.89 -3.78
CA HIS A 27 0.59 -5.73 -5.18
C HIS A 27 0.52 -4.26 -5.57
N ARG A 28 1.68 -3.61 -5.70
CA ARG A 28 1.73 -2.20 -6.06
C ARG A 28 1.28 -2.09 -7.51
N THR A 29 0.29 -1.25 -7.76
CA THR A 29 -0.12 -0.94 -9.13
C THR A 29 0.92 -0.03 -9.75
N LEU A 30 1.50 -0.44 -10.88
CA LEU A 30 2.37 0.42 -11.67
C LEU A 30 1.49 1.38 -12.47
N LEU A 31 1.66 2.68 -12.23
CA LEU A 31 0.93 3.74 -12.91
C LEU A 31 1.89 4.58 -13.75
N GLY A 32 1.36 5.19 -14.81
CA GLY A 32 2.09 6.14 -15.64
C GLY A 32 2.31 7.49 -14.96
N TYR A 33 3.08 8.36 -15.61
CA TYR A 33 3.36 9.72 -15.13
C TYR A 33 2.10 10.60 -15.07
N VAL A 34 1.16 10.40 -16.02
CA VAL A 34 -0.14 11.05 -16.06
C VAL A 34 -1.21 9.99 -16.22
N GLU A 35 -2.25 10.06 -15.38
CA GLU A 35 -3.36 9.11 -15.36
C GLU A 35 -4.70 9.85 -15.35
N SER A 36 -5.77 9.14 -15.73
CA SER A 36 -7.12 9.69 -15.68
C SER A 36 -7.74 9.49 -14.30
N ILE A 37 -8.22 10.57 -13.69
CA ILE A 37 -8.92 10.54 -12.39
C ILE A 37 -10.34 11.10 -12.51
N THR A 38 -11.20 10.76 -11.56
CA THR A 38 -12.53 11.35 -11.40
C THR A 38 -12.62 12.06 -10.05
N LEU A 39 -12.85 13.36 -10.06
CA LEU A 39 -13.03 14.15 -8.85
C LEU A 39 -14.46 13.99 -8.32
N GLN A 40 -14.58 13.50 -7.09
CA GLN A 40 -15.86 13.28 -6.41
C GLN A 40 -16.14 14.43 -5.42
N PRO A 41 -17.43 14.75 -5.17
CA PRO A 41 -18.64 14.09 -5.69
C PRO A 41 -19.07 14.57 -7.08
N VAL A 42 -18.45 15.62 -7.63
CA VAL A 42 -18.90 16.29 -8.87
C VAL A 42 -18.81 15.42 -10.14
N GLY A 43 -18.07 14.31 -10.12
CA GLY A 43 -17.94 13.40 -11.26
C GLY A 43 -17.04 13.93 -12.39
N LEU A 44 -16.24 14.95 -12.12
CA LEU A 44 -15.40 15.60 -13.13
C LEU A 44 -14.17 14.74 -13.46
N ARG A 45 -13.99 14.37 -14.74
CA ARG A 45 -12.85 13.57 -15.20
C ARG A 45 -11.70 14.45 -15.67
N LEU A 46 -10.51 14.22 -15.15
CA LEU A 46 -9.31 15.02 -15.40
C LEU A 46 -8.09 14.13 -15.69
N ALA A 47 -7.10 14.67 -16.38
CA ALA A 47 -5.76 14.10 -16.43
C ALA A 47 -4.95 14.66 -15.25
N ALA A 48 -4.39 13.77 -14.42
CA ALA A 48 -3.62 14.16 -13.24
C ALA A 48 -2.21 13.56 -13.30
N ARG A 49 -1.22 14.36 -12.91
CA ARG A 49 0.17 13.93 -12.81
C ARG A 49 0.43 13.24 -11.46
N LEU A 50 1.09 12.08 -11.48
CA LEU A 50 1.65 11.43 -10.29
C LEU A 50 3.07 11.96 -10.05
N ASP A 51 3.16 13.09 -9.33
CA ASP A 51 4.42 13.80 -9.09
C ASP A 51 5.09 13.33 -7.80
N THR A 52 6.01 12.36 -7.90
CA THR A 52 6.78 11.86 -6.74
C THR A 52 7.72 12.90 -6.14
N GLY A 53 7.94 14.04 -6.81
CA GLY A 53 8.72 15.17 -6.29
C GLY A 53 7.93 16.12 -5.38
N ALA A 54 6.60 15.98 -5.31
CA ALA A 54 5.73 16.83 -4.50
C ALA A 54 5.21 16.08 -3.26
N LYS A 55 5.26 16.74 -2.09
CA LYS A 55 4.70 16.19 -0.85
C LYS A 55 3.17 16.24 -0.82
N THR A 56 2.59 17.22 -1.49
CA THR A 56 1.14 17.50 -1.48
C THR A 56 0.60 17.51 -2.91
N SER A 57 -0.65 17.09 -3.07
CA SER A 57 -1.42 17.32 -4.29
C SER A 57 -1.78 18.80 -4.44
N SER A 58 -2.02 19.24 -5.67
CA SER A 58 -2.48 20.58 -6.00
C SER A 58 -3.55 20.52 -7.09
N LEU A 59 -4.48 21.48 -7.06
CA LEU A 59 -5.53 21.66 -8.06
C LEU A 59 -5.63 23.15 -8.36
N HIS A 60 -5.62 23.52 -9.63
CA HIS A 60 -5.84 24.91 -10.02
C HIS A 60 -7.30 25.29 -9.74
N SER A 61 -7.50 26.40 -9.04
CA SER A 61 -8.82 26.93 -8.70
C SER A 61 -8.83 28.43 -8.94
N VAL A 62 -9.96 28.93 -9.45
CA VAL A 62 -10.26 30.36 -9.58
C VAL A 62 -11.50 30.66 -8.74
N GLN A 63 -11.58 31.87 -8.19
CA GLN A 63 -12.72 32.31 -7.36
C GLN A 63 -12.96 31.44 -6.11
N THR A 64 -11.89 31.01 -5.45
CA THR A 64 -11.99 30.28 -4.17
C THR A 64 -12.47 31.22 -3.06
N GLU A 65 -13.54 30.84 -2.37
CA GLU A 65 -14.09 31.56 -1.23
C GLU A 65 -13.99 30.71 0.04
N VAL A 66 -13.72 31.37 1.17
CA VAL A 66 -13.75 30.74 2.50
C VAL A 66 -15.17 30.83 3.05
N PHE A 67 -15.73 29.72 3.50
CA PHE A 67 -17.04 29.66 4.12
C PHE A 67 -17.02 28.76 5.34
N GLU A 68 -17.90 29.03 6.30
CA GLU A 68 -18.10 28.19 7.49
C GLU A 68 -19.23 27.20 7.21
N ARG A 69 -19.02 25.92 7.58
CA ARG A 69 -20.05 24.90 7.51
C ARG A 69 -20.14 24.23 8.88
N GLU A 70 -21.31 24.26 9.49
CA GLU A 70 -21.64 23.53 10.72
C GLU A 70 -20.58 23.59 11.85
N GLY A 71 -20.00 24.77 12.09
CA GLY A 71 -19.08 25.01 13.21
C GLY A 71 -17.62 24.62 12.98
N ASP A 72 -17.25 24.16 11.78
CA ASP A 72 -15.85 24.03 11.38
C ASP A 72 -15.29 25.41 10.98
N LYS A 73 -14.37 25.91 11.81
CA LYS A 73 -13.58 27.13 11.56
C LYS A 73 -12.46 26.92 10.56
#